data_AF-A0A538S649-F1
#
_entry.id   AF-A0A538S649-F1
#
_cell.length_a   1.000
_cell.length_b   1.000
_cell.length_c   1.000
_cell.angle_alpha   90.00
_cell.angle_beta   90.00
_cell.angle_gamma   90.00
#
_symmetry.space_group_name_H-M   'P 1'
#
loop_
_entity.id
_entity.type
_entity.pdbx_description
1 polymer ?
#
loop_
_entity_poly.entity_id
_entity_poly.type
_entity_poly.pdbx_seq_one_letter_code
_entity_poly.pdbx_strand_id
1 'polypeptide(L)'
;MIVDGRTVYACSTLAIDVQGKQIRTVEGLASSGSLNAVQQAFCDVDALMCGFCTPGFIVAATALLERTPNPSPEQIRRGLDGNICRCGTFVRIMEATVAAAAKGVRRV
;
A
#
# COMPACT_ATOMS: atom_id res chain seq x y z
N MET A 1 -3.30 -7.93 0.03
CA MET A 1 -3.98 -7.60 1.31
C MET A 1 -2.96 -7.60 2.44
N ILE A 2 -3.31 -7.08 3.62
CA ILE A 2 -2.48 -7.15 4.83
C ILE A 2 -3.12 -8.19 5.76
N VAL A 3 -2.33 -9.14 6.26
CA VAL A 3 -2.73 -10.13 7.26
C VAL A 3 -1.74 -10.06 8.41
N ASP A 4 -2.23 -9.78 9.63
CA ASP A 4 -1.42 -9.57 10.84
C ASP A 4 -0.20 -8.65 10.61
N GLY A 5 -0.44 -7.55 9.90
CA GLY A 5 0.59 -6.54 9.59
C GLY A 5 1.57 -6.91 8.46
N ARG A 6 1.38 -8.04 7.76
CA ARG A 6 2.24 -8.48 6.64
C ARG A 6 1.47 -8.49 5.31
N THR A 7 2.12 -8.12 4.22
CA THR A 7 1.54 -8.20 2.88
C THR A 7 1.47 -9.64 2.40
N VAL A 8 0.32 -10.04 1.88
CA VAL A 8 0.10 -11.36 1.28
C VAL A 8 -0.68 -11.27 -0.03
N TYR A 9 -0.40 -12.19 -0.94
CA TYR A 9 -1.14 -12.36 -2.19
C TYR A 9 -2.42 -13.15 -1.93
N ALA A 10 -3.56 -12.46 -2.01
CA ALA A 10 -4.87 -13.07 -1.76
C ALA A 10 -5.15 -14.23 -2.74
N CYS A 11 -4.72 -14.12 -4.00
CA CYS A 11 -4.89 -15.16 -5.02
C CYS A 11 -4.13 -16.46 -4.74
N SER A 12 -3.14 -16.43 -3.84
CA SER A 12 -2.31 -17.59 -3.48
C SER A 12 -2.43 -17.96 -2.00
N THR A 13 -3.45 -17.44 -1.32
CA THR A 13 -3.71 -17.72 0.10
C THR A 13 -5.10 -18.34 0.22
N LEU A 14 -5.21 -19.51 0.85
CA LEU A 14 -6.53 -20.11 1.09
C LEU A 14 -7.25 -19.33 2.19
N ALA A 15 -8.57 -19.18 2.05
CA ALA A 15 -9.37 -18.46 3.03
C ALA A 15 -9.29 -19.10 4.44
N ILE A 16 -9.16 -20.43 4.52
CA ILE A 16 -9.05 -21.15 5.80
C ILE A 16 -7.73 -20.83 6.53
N ASP A 17 -6.64 -20.53 5.81
CA ASP A 17 -5.32 -20.26 6.40
C ASP A 17 -5.26 -18.92 7.15
N VAL A 18 -6.25 -18.06 6.92
CA VAL A 18 -6.36 -16.73 7.53
C VAL A 18 -7.54 -16.62 8.50
N GLN A 19 -8.17 -17.74 8.85
CA GLN A 19 -9.22 -17.76 9.87
C GLN A 19 -8.68 -17.23 11.21
N GLY A 20 -9.42 -16.30 11.82
CA GLY A 20 -9.05 -15.69 13.11
C GLY A 20 -7.93 -14.65 13.05
N LYS A 21 -7.36 -14.36 11.87
CA LYS A 21 -6.32 -13.33 11.69
C LYS A 21 -6.93 -11.97 11.40
N GLN A 22 -6.19 -10.90 11.68
CA GLN A 22 -6.61 -9.56 11.30
C GLN A 22 -6.33 -9.33 9.81
N ILE A 23 -7.36 -9.06 9.03
CA ILE A 23 -7.26 -8.82 7.58
C ILE A 23 -7.60 -7.35 7.29
N ARG A 24 -6.75 -6.66 6.52
CA ARG A 24 -7.02 -5.33 5.96
C ARG A 24 -6.85 -5.35 4.44
N THR A 25 -7.86 -4.84 3.74
CA THR A 25 -7.85 -4.58 2.29
C THR A 25 -7.81 -3.08 2.04
N VAL A 26 -7.77 -2.64 0.78
CA VAL A 26 -7.68 -1.20 0.45
C VAL A 26 -8.85 -0.39 1.01
N GLU A 27 -10.04 -1.00 1.04
CA GLU A 27 -11.28 -0.43 1.56
C GLU A 27 -11.20 -0.17 3.07
N GLY A 28 -10.47 -1.03 3.80
CA GLY A 28 -10.28 -0.92 5.24
C GLY A 28 -9.11 -0.02 5.66
N LEU A 29 -8.49 0.71 4.74
CA LEU A 29 -7.39 1.63 5.06
C LEU A 29 -7.85 3.06 5.35
N ALA A 30 -8.98 3.48 4.80
CA ALA A 30 -9.58 4.77 5.11
C ALA A 30 -10.32 4.70 6.46
N SER A 31 -10.38 5.83 7.18
CA SER A 31 -11.11 5.93 8.45
C SER A 31 -12.05 7.11 8.42
N SER A 32 -13.30 6.90 8.81
CA SER A 32 -14.30 7.97 8.99
C SER A 32 -14.46 8.88 7.76
N GLY A 33 -14.38 8.32 6.55
CA GLY A 33 -14.47 9.07 5.30
C GLY A 33 -13.18 9.79 4.87
N SER A 34 -12.12 9.72 5.67
CA SER A 34 -10.81 10.30 5.34
C SER A 34 -9.86 9.24 4.80
N LEU A 35 -9.19 9.58 3.69
CA LEU A 35 -8.12 8.77 3.11
C LEU A 35 -6.93 8.68 4.09
N ASN A 36 -6.25 7.54 4.11
CA ASN A 36 -4.99 7.44 4.82
C ASN A 36 -3.86 8.19 4.07
N ALA A 37 -2.71 8.37 4.73
CA ALA A 37 -1.60 9.12 4.16
C ALA A 37 -1.12 8.60 2.79
N VAL A 38 -1.17 7.28 2.57
CA VAL A 38 -0.76 6.65 1.31
C VAL A 38 -1.79 6.90 0.22
N GLN A 39 -3.07 6.66 0.49
CA GLN A 39 -4.18 6.94 -0.43
C GLN A 39 -4.18 8.40 -0.84
N GLN A 40 -4.06 9.32 0.12
CA GLN A 40 -4.01 10.74 -0.15
C GLN A 40 -2.80 11.10 -1.02
N ALA A 41 -1.60 10.56 -0.72
CA ALA A 41 -0.42 10.83 -1.53
C ALA A 41 -0.57 10.31 -2.97
N PHE A 42 -1.20 9.15 -3.18
CA PHE A 42 -1.48 8.63 -4.52
C PHE A 42 -2.39 9.57 -5.33
N CYS A 43 -3.37 10.20 -4.68
CA CYS A 43 -4.20 11.24 -5.29
C CYS A 43 -3.40 12.53 -5.55
N ASP A 44 -2.66 13.01 -4.56
CA ASP A 44 -1.93 14.29 -4.61
C ASP A 44 -0.91 14.34 -5.75
N VAL A 45 -0.21 13.22 -6.02
CA VAL A 45 0.82 13.14 -7.07
C VAL A 45 0.38 12.39 -8.32
N ASP A 46 -0.93 12.13 -8.47
CA ASP A 46 -1.50 11.47 -9.66
C ASP A 46 -0.79 10.14 -10.00
N ALA A 47 -0.65 9.28 -8.98
CA ALA A 47 0.08 8.01 -9.03
C ALA A 47 -0.75 6.83 -9.58
N LEU A 48 -1.93 7.10 -10.14
CA LEU A 48 -2.82 6.11 -10.72
C LEU A 48 -3.36 6.58 -12.08
N MET A 49 -3.72 5.62 -12.94
CA MET A 49 -4.47 5.89 -14.18
C MET A 49 -5.70 5.00 -14.25
N CYS A 50 -5.58 3.79 -14.83
CA CYS A 50 -6.71 2.85 -14.93
C CYS A 50 -7.21 2.35 -13.56
N GLY A 51 -6.45 2.56 -12.49
CA GLY A 51 -6.82 2.21 -11.13
C GLY A 51 -6.66 0.73 -10.77
N PHE A 52 -6.44 -0.17 -11.72
CA PHE A 52 -6.50 -1.61 -11.48
C PHE A 52 -5.42 -2.12 -10.51
N CYS A 53 -4.17 -1.67 -10.67
CA CYS A 53 -3.07 -2.07 -9.77
C CYS A 53 -3.05 -1.28 -8.45
N THR A 54 -3.79 -0.16 -8.39
CA THR A 54 -3.73 0.81 -7.29
C THR A 54 -4.04 0.19 -5.92
N PRO A 55 -5.06 -0.68 -5.75
CA PRO A 55 -5.30 -1.36 -4.48
C PRO A 55 -4.09 -2.14 -3.95
N GLY A 56 -3.39 -2.88 -4.83
CA GLY A 56 -2.21 -3.67 -4.47
C GLY A 56 -1.05 -2.79 -4.02
N PHE A 57 -0.76 -1.73 -4.78
CA PHE A 57 0.30 -0.79 -4.44
C PHE A 57 0.02 -0.03 -3.13
N ILE A 58 -1.20 0.46 -2.91
CA ILE A 58 -1.55 1.17 -1.68
C ILE A 58 -1.42 0.25 -0.46
N VAL A 59 -1.89 -0.99 -0.57
CA VAL A 59 -1.73 -2.01 0.48
C VAL A 59 -0.26 -2.29 0.79
N ALA A 60 0.56 -2.47 -0.26
CA ALA A 60 1.98 -2.77 -0.10
C ALA A 60 2.76 -1.58 0.50
N ALA A 61 2.52 -0.37 0.00
CA ALA A 61 3.13 0.85 0.52
C ALA A 61 2.71 1.12 1.98
N THR A 62 1.43 0.94 2.31
CA THR A 62 0.93 1.08 3.68
C THR A 62 1.65 0.12 4.63
N ALA A 63 1.69 -1.17 4.29
CA ALA A 63 2.35 -2.17 5.12
C ALA A 63 3.88 -1.98 5.22
N LEU A 64 4.52 -1.47 4.16
CA LEU A 64 5.93 -1.07 4.20
C LEU A 64 6.14 0.05 5.21
N LEU A 65 5.36 1.14 5.12
CA LEU A 65 5.53 2.32 5.96
C LEU A 65 5.15 2.09 7.42
N GLU A 66 4.17 1.23 7.70
CA GLU A 66 3.86 0.81 9.07
C GLU A 66 5.01 0.03 9.73
N ARG A 67 5.83 -0.67 8.94
CA ARG A 67 7.00 -1.43 9.42
C ARG A 67 8.29 -0.61 9.40
N THR A 68 8.43 0.27 8.41
CA THR A 68 9.62 1.06 8.15
C THR A 68 9.18 2.49 7.82
N PRO A 69 8.96 3.34 8.85
CA PRO A 69 8.37 4.67 8.64
C PRO A 69 9.19 5.62 7.77
N ASN A 70 10.51 5.43 7.73
CA ASN A 70 11.42 6.21 6.89
C ASN A 70 12.26 5.27 5.99
N PRO A 71 11.65 4.68 4.95
CA PRO A 71 12.36 3.74 4.09
C PRO A 71 13.26 4.47 3.10
N SER A 72 14.43 3.90 2.83
CA SER A 72 15.27 4.33 1.70
C SER A 72 14.59 4.05 0.35
N PRO A 73 14.97 4.74 -0.74
CA PRO A 73 14.42 4.48 -2.07
C PRO A 73 14.52 3.01 -2.50
N GLU A 74 15.61 2.32 -2.14
CA GLU A 74 15.82 0.90 -2.42
C GLU A 74 14.83 0.02 -1.63
N GLN A 75 14.54 0.36 -0.38
CA GLN A 75 13.54 -0.36 0.42
C GLN A 75 12.13 -0.17 -0.13
N ILE A 76 11.80 1.03 -0.62
CA ILE A 76 10.53 1.27 -1.31
C ILE A 76 10.45 0.40 -2.57
N ARG A 77 11.49 0.42 -3.40
CA ARG A 77 11.53 -0.35 -4.65
C ARG A 77 11.30 -1.83 -4.37
N ARG A 78 12.06 -2.41 -3.43
CA ARG A 78 11.92 -3.82 -3.02
C ARG A 78 10.56 -4.12 -2.39
N GLY A 79 10.03 -3.20 -1.58
CA GLY A 79 8.73 -3.38 -0.93
C GLY A 79 7.55 -3.39 -1.90
N LEU A 80 7.71 -2.78 -3.07
CA LEU A 80 6.67 -2.66 -4.08
C LEU A 80 6.87 -3.55 -5.31
N ASP A 81 8.04 -4.17 -5.47
CA ASP A 81 8.47 -4.94 -6.66
C ASP A 81 7.51 -6.09 -7.04
N GLY A 82 6.74 -6.60 -6.08
CA GLY A 82 5.70 -7.61 -6.29
C GLY A 82 4.41 -7.10 -6.96
N ASN A 83 4.29 -5.80 -7.22
CA ASN A 83 3.12 -5.19 -7.84
C ASN A 83 3.47 -4.64 -9.23
N ILE A 84 2.63 -4.93 -10.22
CA ILE A 84 2.87 -4.58 -11.62
C ILE A 84 1.89 -3.49 -12.05
N CYS A 85 2.41 -2.41 -12.64
CA CYS A 85 1.63 -1.35 -13.27
C CYS A 85 1.88 -1.36 -14.79
N ARG A 86 0.82 -1.42 -15.60
CA ARG A 86 0.92 -1.33 -17.06
C ARG A 86 0.76 0.09 -17.61
N CYS A 87 0.15 0.98 -16.85
CA CYS A 87 -0.03 2.38 -17.23
C CYS A 87 1.28 3.19 -17.17
N GLY A 88 2.32 2.68 -16.51
CA GLY A 88 3.63 3.35 -16.41
C GLY A 88 3.74 4.36 -15.26
N THR A 89 2.88 4.30 -14.24
CA THR A 89 2.89 5.24 -13.10
C THR A 89 3.95 4.94 -12.03
N PHE A 90 4.87 3.99 -12.23
CA PHE A 90 5.81 3.54 -11.20
C PHE A 90 6.60 4.68 -10.53
N VAL A 91 7.10 5.64 -11.30
CA VAL A 91 7.85 6.79 -10.74
C VAL A 91 6.98 7.59 -9.77
N ARG A 92 5.73 7.84 -10.12
CA ARG A 92 4.76 8.55 -9.27
C ARG A 92 4.30 7.71 -8.08
N ILE A 93 4.21 6.39 -8.22
CA ILE A 93 3.94 5.48 -7.10
C ILE A 93 5.07 5.56 -6.06
N MET A 94 6.33 5.60 -6.51
CA MET A 94 7.49 5.76 -5.64
C MET A 94 7.47 7.12 -4.95
N GLU A 95 7.20 8.19 -5.71
CA GLU A 95 7.04 9.55 -5.20
C GLU A 95 5.93 9.65 -4.14
N ALA A 96 4.75 9.09 -4.42
CA ALA A 96 3.64 9.02 -3.47
C ALA A 96 4.04 8.32 -2.17
N THR A 97 4.82 7.24 -2.27
CA THR A 97 5.27 6.49 -1.09
C THR A 97 6.24 7.30 -0.24
N VAL A 98 7.16 8.06 -0.87
CA VAL A 98 8.05 9.00 -0.16
C VAL A 98 7.25 10.13 0.49
N ALA A 99 6.29 10.72 -0.22
CA ALA A 99 5.44 11.78 0.30
C ALA A 99 4.60 11.29 1.50
N ALA A 100 4.07 10.07 1.44
CA ALA A 100 3.35 9.45 2.54
C ALA A 100 4.24 9.18 3.77
N ALA A 101 5.50 8.76 3.55
CA ALA A 101 6.47 8.55 4.63
C ALA A 101 6.71 9.84 5.43
N ALA A 102 6.82 10.98 4.75
CA ALA A 102 7.02 12.29 5.39
C ALA A 102 5.82 12.75 6.25
N LYS A 103 4.59 12.34 5.90
CA LYS A 103 3.36 12.64 6.66
C LYS A 103 3.15 11.69 7.85
N GLY A 104 3.85 10.56 7.88
CA GLY A 104 3.71 9.50 8.88
C GLY A 104 2.48 8.62 8.66
N VAL A 105 2.66 7.29 8.77
CA VAL A 105 1.56 6.33 8.65
C VAL A 105 1.21 5.81 10.04
N ARG A 106 0.04 6.22 10.57
CA ARG A 106 -0.52 5.64 11.80
C ARG A 106 -1.20 4.32 11.47
N ARG A 107 -0.98 3.30 12.30
CA ARG A 107 -1.87 2.14 12.35
C ARG A 107 -3.22 2.63 12.86
N VAL A 108 -4.25 2.50 12.02
CA VAL A 108 -5.65 2.60 12.42
C VAL A 108 -6.09 1.24 12.93
#